data_AF-A0A918S184-F1
#
_entry.id   AF-A0A918S184-F1
#
_cell.length_a   1.000
_cell.length_b   1.000
_cell.length_c   1.000
_cell.angle_alpha   90.00
_cell.angle_beta   90.00
_cell.angle_gamma   90.00
#
_symmetry.space_group_name_H-M   'P 1'
#
loop_
_entity.id
_entity.type
_entity.pdbx_description
1 polymer ?
#
loop_
_entity_poly.entity_id
_entity_poly.type
_entity_poly.pdbx_seq_one_letter_code
_entity_poly.pdbx_strand_id
1 'polypeptide(L)'
;MNLTQLYLLIFPEEECFKIGKANDVFKRSKSFAWLAEPDYDNSYSLTLNERKVYQIEKALHLFLDDYSVDKGNGDGHTEVFEIEGLTFALEHIATFSKRHPSTTLKKGIEKPAPIDREELTERKLKSNLVGQVNSHSAQVIQLAKGVELARRVINIFIKRHHRIPYQFTIKNEYMYLRFPQSYMRIKGYFLESLAFDRNPTLGSFSFKGRSVHYLCGMGDSNVFEYKIPLKLTDIDGAISDTPLNELIYPLLEPLTKLPSKSKSLKEDLEAPEPKFGFM
;
A
#
# COMPACT_ATOMS: atom_id res chain seq x y z
N MET A 1 -15.91 -7.67 18.09
CA MET A 1 -16.41 -6.32 17.78
C MET A 1 -15.30 -5.34 18.10
N ASN A 2 -14.88 -4.50 17.15
CA ASN A 2 -13.84 -3.50 17.41
C ASN A 2 -14.43 -2.33 18.19
N LEU A 3 -13.83 -2.04 19.35
CA LEU A 3 -14.14 -0.86 20.16
C LEU A 3 -13.17 0.26 19.81
N THR A 4 -13.65 1.49 19.83
CA THR A 4 -12.85 2.70 19.65
C THR A 4 -13.46 3.83 20.49
N GLN A 5 -12.74 4.93 20.63
CA GLN A 5 -13.17 6.08 21.44
C GLN A 5 -13.55 7.24 20.53
N LEU A 6 -14.74 7.80 20.73
CA LEU A 6 -15.04 9.18 20.34
C LEU A 6 -14.39 10.09 21.39
N TYR A 7 -13.71 11.16 20.99
CA TYR A 7 -13.10 12.11 21.92
C TYR A 7 -13.45 13.56 21.57
N LEU A 8 -13.45 14.40 22.61
CA LEU A 8 -13.53 15.85 22.53
C LEU A 8 -12.30 16.39 23.26
N LEU A 9 -11.30 16.82 22.50
CA LEU A 9 -10.08 17.41 23.04
C LEU A 9 -10.24 18.93 23.12
N ILE A 10 -10.10 19.49 24.32
CA ILE A 10 -10.26 20.92 24.57
C ILE A 10 -8.90 21.61 24.50
N PHE A 11 -8.83 22.76 23.84
CA PHE A 11 -7.65 23.62 23.74
C PHE A 11 -8.01 25.01 24.28
N PRO A 12 -7.89 25.24 25.60
CA PRO A 12 -8.36 26.47 26.22
C PRO A 12 -7.67 27.72 25.68
N GLU A 13 -6.36 27.64 25.41
CA GLU A 13 -5.57 28.77 24.88
C GLU A 13 -5.98 29.17 23.46
N GLU A 14 -6.56 28.23 22.70
CA GLU A 14 -7.01 28.44 21.33
C GLU A 14 -8.51 28.71 21.21
N GLU A 15 -9.21 28.75 22.36
CA GLU A 15 -10.66 28.91 22.50
C GLU A 15 -11.43 27.93 21.60
N CYS A 16 -10.94 26.70 21.50
CA CYS A 16 -11.52 25.70 20.60
C CYS A 16 -11.48 24.29 21.19
N PHE A 17 -12.18 23.37 20.52
CA PHE A 17 -12.10 21.95 20.79
C PHE A 17 -12.11 21.13 19.50
N LYS A 18 -11.58 19.92 19.57
CA LYS A 18 -11.49 18.99 18.44
C LYS A 18 -12.30 17.73 18.72
N ILE A 19 -13.12 17.33 17.75
CA ILE A 19 -13.88 16.07 17.79
C ILE A 19 -13.20 15.06 16.89
N GLY A 20 -12.98 13.86 17.36
CA GLY A 20 -12.52 12.79 16.49
C GLY A 20 -12.62 11.40 17.11
N LYS A 21 -12.04 10.43 16.43
CA LYS A 21 -11.98 9.04 16.91
C LYS A 21 -10.57 8.47 16.98
N ALA A 22 -10.31 7.67 18.01
CA ALA A 22 -9.04 6.96 18.18
C ALA A 22 -9.18 5.75 19.12
N ASN A 23 -8.32 4.76 18.94
CA ASN A 23 -8.17 3.68 19.92
C ASN A 23 -7.39 4.15 21.16
N ASP A 24 -6.44 5.07 20.95
CA ASP A 24 -5.60 5.70 21.98
C ASP A 24 -5.62 7.22 21.75
N VAL A 25 -6.42 7.93 22.54
CA VAL A 25 -6.67 9.37 22.39
C VAL A 25 -5.41 10.18 22.71
N PHE A 26 -4.68 9.84 23.77
CA PHE A 26 -3.44 10.52 24.13
C PHE A 26 -2.35 10.34 23.08
N LYS A 27 -2.22 9.16 22.48
CA LYS A 27 -1.28 8.97 21.37
C LYS A 27 -1.71 9.74 20.13
N ARG A 28 -3.01 9.81 19.83
CA ARG A 28 -3.53 10.57 18.69
C ARG A 28 -3.37 12.07 18.90
N SER A 29 -3.51 12.59 20.12
CA SER A 29 -3.37 14.03 20.40
C SER A 29 -1.99 14.58 20.04
N LYS A 30 -0.94 13.74 20.10
CA LYS A 30 0.43 14.12 19.66
C LYS A 30 0.51 14.54 18.19
N SER A 31 -0.41 14.09 17.34
CA SER A 31 -0.49 14.53 15.94
C SER A 31 -1.11 15.93 15.77
N PHE A 32 -1.65 16.50 16.85
CA PHE A 32 -2.27 17.83 16.88
C PHE A 32 -1.36 18.88 17.53
N ALA A 33 -0.06 18.59 17.67
CA ALA A 33 0.93 19.54 18.19
C ALA A 33 1.04 20.84 17.37
N TRP A 34 0.48 20.86 16.16
CA TRP A 34 0.36 22.06 15.32
C TRP A 34 -0.73 23.03 15.79
N LEU A 35 -1.69 22.58 16.61
CA LEU A 35 -2.77 23.39 17.17
C LEU A 35 -2.34 23.95 18.54
N ALA A 36 -2.29 23.09 19.55
CA ALA A 36 -1.79 23.38 20.91
C ALA A 36 -1.71 22.07 21.71
N GLU A 37 -1.24 22.13 22.95
CA GLU A 37 -1.37 21.00 23.89
C GLU A 37 -2.81 20.97 24.45
N PRO A 38 -3.55 19.85 24.36
CA PRO A 38 -4.90 19.78 24.92
C PRO A 38 -4.92 19.82 26.45
N ASP A 39 -5.98 20.40 27.01
CA ASP A 39 -6.36 20.19 28.41
C ASP A 39 -7.02 18.82 28.57
N TYR A 40 -6.18 17.81 28.84
CA TYR A 40 -6.61 16.43 28.99
C TYR A 40 -7.57 16.21 30.16
N ASP A 41 -7.50 17.02 31.23
CA ASP A 41 -8.33 16.83 32.42
C ASP A 41 -9.76 17.33 32.17
N ASN A 42 -9.90 18.37 31.35
CA ASN A 42 -11.20 18.88 30.93
C ASN A 42 -11.75 18.26 29.64
N SER A 43 -10.94 17.50 28.91
CA SER A 43 -11.36 16.76 27.71
C SER A 43 -12.26 15.56 28.01
N TYR A 44 -12.93 15.03 26.99
CA TYR A 44 -13.92 13.95 27.14
C TYR A 44 -13.66 12.77 26.19
N SER A 45 -14.07 11.57 26.60
CA SER A 45 -14.04 10.36 25.76
C SER A 45 -15.24 9.45 25.98
N LEU A 46 -15.67 8.76 24.91
CA LEU A 46 -16.76 7.78 24.93
C LEU A 46 -16.38 6.54 24.12
N THR A 47 -16.24 5.41 24.80
CA THR A 47 -15.87 4.13 24.16
C THR A 47 -17.10 3.40 23.64
N LEU A 48 -17.13 3.09 22.35
CA LEU A 48 -18.23 2.38 21.69
C LEU A 48 -17.70 1.44 20.60
N ASN A 49 -18.62 0.69 19.97
CA ASN A 49 -18.33 0.03 18.71
C ASN A 49 -17.95 1.06 17.63
N GLU A 50 -16.92 0.74 16.84
CA GLU A 50 -16.37 1.59 15.78
C GLU A 50 -17.41 2.18 14.83
N ARG A 51 -18.40 1.37 14.40
CA ARG A 51 -19.47 1.85 13.51
C ARG A 51 -20.31 2.95 14.16
N LYS A 52 -20.60 2.81 15.46
CA LYS A 52 -21.37 3.82 16.21
C LYS A 52 -20.56 5.09 16.44
N VAL A 53 -19.27 4.97 16.79
CA VAL A 53 -18.39 6.14 16.92
C VAL A 53 -18.38 6.95 15.63
N TYR A 54 -18.17 6.29 14.49
CA TYR A 54 -18.15 6.96 13.19
C TYR A 54 -19.48 7.69 12.88
N GLN A 55 -20.61 7.07 13.19
CA GLN A 55 -21.93 7.69 12.99
C GLN A 55 -22.14 8.93 13.87
N ILE A 56 -21.73 8.85 15.14
CA ILE A 56 -21.87 9.96 16.09
C ILE A 56 -20.91 11.09 15.74
N GLU A 57 -19.65 10.79 15.44
CA GLU A 57 -18.63 11.74 15.00
C GLU A 57 -19.13 12.55 13.80
N LYS A 58 -19.62 11.88 12.75
CA LYS A 58 -20.15 12.56 11.56
C LYS A 58 -21.40 13.38 11.82
N ALA A 59 -22.29 12.91 12.70
CA ALA A 59 -23.46 13.68 13.09
C ALA A 59 -23.06 14.95 13.86
N LEU A 60 -22.10 14.84 14.79
CA LEU A 60 -21.59 15.99 15.53
C LEU A 60 -20.90 17.01 14.61
N HIS A 61 -20.08 16.56 13.66
CA HIS A 61 -19.47 17.46 12.67
C HIS A 61 -20.54 18.23 11.88
N LEU A 62 -21.64 17.58 11.50
CA LEU A 62 -22.75 18.23 10.79
C LEU A 62 -23.54 19.19 11.69
N PHE A 63 -23.82 18.83 12.94
CA PHE A 63 -24.58 19.68 13.86
C PHE A 63 -23.79 20.90 14.34
N LEU A 64 -22.46 20.83 14.27
CA LEU A 64 -21.55 21.87 14.72
C LEU A 64 -20.91 22.62 13.56
N ASP A 65 -21.43 22.48 12.34
CA ASP A 65 -20.87 23.11 11.14
C ASP A 65 -20.76 24.63 11.30
N ASP A 66 -21.77 25.26 11.93
CA ASP A 66 -21.78 26.70 12.26
C ASP A 66 -20.68 27.12 13.27
N TYR A 67 -20.10 26.17 14.00
CA TYR A 67 -18.99 26.38 14.94
C TYR A 67 -17.65 25.96 14.35
N SER A 68 -17.56 25.55 13.08
CA SER A 68 -16.32 25.06 12.49
C SER A 68 -15.29 26.19 12.34
N VAL A 69 -14.06 25.92 12.77
CA VAL A 69 -12.95 26.89 12.70
C VAL A 69 -11.87 26.39 11.77
N ASP A 70 -11.49 27.21 10.79
CA ASP A 70 -10.30 26.96 9.98
C ASP A 70 -9.04 27.45 10.72
N LYS A 71 -8.33 26.50 11.37
CA LYS A 71 -7.03 26.73 12.03
C LYS A 71 -5.84 26.36 11.13
N GLY A 72 -6.02 26.24 9.80
CA GLY A 72 -4.94 26.07 8.81
C GLY A 72 -4.64 24.62 8.38
N ASN A 73 -3.45 24.40 7.82
CA ASN A 73 -3.09 23.20 7.05
C ASN A 73 -2.59 22.00 7.89
N GLY A 74 -3.35 21.58 8.89
CA GLY A 74 -3.11 20.34 9.65
C GLY A 74 -3.99 19.18 9.19
N ASP A 75 -3.52 17.93 9.37
CA ASP A 75 -4.38 16.74 9.28
C ASP A 75 -5.51 16.85 10.31
N GLY A 76 -6.77 16.77 9.85
CA GLY A 76 -7.96 16.89 10.68
C GLY A 76 -8.34 18.32 11.10
N HIS A 77 -7.92 19.36 10.39
CA HIS A 77 -8.36 20.75 10.65
C HIS A 77 -9.89 20.92 10.54
N THR A 78 -10.55 20.17 9.66
CA THR A 78 -12.02 20.18 9.49
C THR A 78 -12.80 19.61 10.68
N GLU A 79 -12.13 19.20 11.75
CA GLU A 79 -12.75 18.61 12.93
C GLU A 79 -12.52 19.48 14.19
N VAL A 80 -12.17 20.76 13.99
CA VAL A 80 -11.95 21.76 15.04
C VAL A 80 -13.13 22.73 15.06
N PHE A 81 -13.60 23.06 16.26
CA PHE A 81 -14.80 23.85 16.50
C PHE A 81 -14.57 24.88 17.61
N GLU A 82 -15.27 26.01 17.55
CA GLU A 82 -15.27 27.05 18.59
C GLU A 82 -15.73 26.49 19.93
N ILE A 83 -15.15 26.95 21.04
CA ILE A 83 -15.42 26.40 22.38
C ILE A 83 -16.90 26.50 22.79
N GLU A 84 -17.62 27.50 22.27
CA GLU A 84 -19.06 27.71 22.44
C GLU A 84 -19.87 26.49 21.98
N GLY A 85 -19.42 25.80 20.92
CA GLY A 85 -20.02 24.60 20.37
C GLY A 85 -19.93 23.37 21.30
N LEU A 86 -19.03 23.40 22.29
CA LEU A 86 -18.77 22.26 23.18
C LEU A 86 -20.02 21.84 23.96
N THR A 87 -20.78 22.82 24.46
CA THR A 87 -22.01 22.57 25.23
C THR A 87 -23.00 21.76 24.40
N PHE A 88 -23.21 22.13 23.14
CA PHE A 88 -24.09 21.43 22.20
C PHE A 88 -23.60 20.01 21.91
N ALA A 89 -22.29 19.84 21.73
CA ALA A 89 -21.68 18.52 21.52
C ALA A 89 -21.95 17.58 22.70
N LEU A 90 -21.74 18.08 23.92
CA LEU A 90 -21.97 17.32 25.17
C LEU A 90 -23.45 16.97 25.36
N GLU A 91 -24.38 17.88 25.05
CA GLU A 91 -25.82 17.62 25.12
C GLU A 91 -26.28 16.52 24.15
N HIS A 92 -25.76 16.52 22.93
CA HIS A 92 -26.03 15.47 21.95
C HIS A 92 -25.52 14.10 22.42
N ILE A 93 -24.30 14.06 22.96
CA ILE A 93 -23.71 12.83 23.50
C ILE A 93 -24.46 12.35 24.74
N ALA A 94 -24.89 13.26 25.62
CA ALA A 94 -25.69 12.94 26.79
C ALA A 94 -27.05 12.35 26.37
N THR A 95 -27.69 12.91 25.34
CA THR A 95 -28.94 12.40 24.77
C THR A 95 -28.78 10.99 24.19
N PHE A 96 -27.68 10.75 23.47
CA PHE A 96 -27.33 9.41 23.01
C PHE A 96 -27.12 8.42 24.18
N SER A 97 -26.37 8.84 25.20
CA SER A 97 -26.02 8.01 26.36
C SER A 97 -27.26 7.63 27.20
N LYS A 98 -28.25 8.53 27.30
CA LYS A 98 -29.55 8.22 27.95
C LYS A 98 -30.29 7.05 27.28
N ARG A 99 -30.17 6.89 25.96
CA ARG A 99 -30.77 5.78 25.20
C ARG A 99 -29.90 4.52 25.18
N HIS A 100 -28.65 4.63 25.62
CA HIS A 100 -27.68 3.55 25.65
C HIS A 100 -26.95 3.51 27.01
N PRO A 101 -27.58 3.00 28.08
CA PRO A 101 -27.06 3.11 29.45
C PRO A 101 -25.69 2.46 29.68
N SER A 102 -25.29 1.55 28.80
CA SER A 102 -23.97 0.91 28.81
C SER A 102 -22.83 1.83 28.32
N THR A 103 -23.13 3.07 27.94
CA THR A 103 -22.18 4.00 27.35
C THR A 103 -22.01 5.20 28.28
N THR A 104 -20.82 5.34 28.85
CA THR A 104 -20.51 6.41 29.80
C THR A 104 -19.51 7.36 29.19
N LEU A 105 -19.92 8.63 29.03
CA LEU A 105 -18.99 9.70 28.70
C LEU A 105 -18.06 9.90 29.90
N LYS A 106 -16.75 9.73 29.69
CA LYS A 106 -15.73 9.95 30.69
C LYS A 106 -15.13 11.33 30.49
N LYS A 107 -15.04 12.10 31.58
CA LYS A 107 -14.22 13.31 31.64
C LYS A 107 -12.79 12.91 32.02
N GLY A 108 -11.81 13.54 31.40
CA GLY A 108 -10.39 13.21 31.52
C GLY A 108 -9.92 12.24 30.43
N ILE A 109 -8.72 12.49 29.90
CA ILE A 109 -7.97 11.57 29.04
C ILE A 109 -6.77 11.05 29.82
N GLU A 110 -6.71 9.73 30.01
CA GLU A 110 -5.63 9.08 30.76
C GLU A 110 -4.28 9.30 30.06
N LYS A 111 -3.37 9.99 30.74
CA LYS A 111 -1.97 10.08 30.34
C LYS A 111 -1.27 8.79 30.78
N PRO A 112 -0.59 8.07 29.89
CA PRO A 112 0.25 6.96 30.31
C PRO A 112 1.28 7.50 31.31
N ALA A 113 1.50 6.77 32.40
CA ALA A 113 2.54 7.10 33.36
C ALA A 113 3.87 7.31 32.62
N PRO A 114 4.75 8.21 33.09
CA PRO A 114 6.06 8.38 32.50
C PRO A 114 6.77 7.02 32.51
N ILE A 115 6.90 6.44 31.32
CA ILE A 115 7.57 5.15 31.16
C ILE A 115 9.07 5.43 31.31
N ASP A 116 9.74 4.63 32.14
CA ASP A 116 11.19 4.72 32.29
C ASP A 116 11.88 4.55 30.92
N ARG A 117 12.95 5.31 30.67
CA ARG A 117 13.60 5.38 29.36
C ARG A 117 14.08 4.01 28.87
N GLU A 118 14.41 3.11 29.78
CA GLU A 118 14.80 1.73 29.47
C GLU A 118 13.63 0.91 28.91
N GLU A 119 12.46 0.99 29.53
CA GLU A 119 11.26 0.25 29.09
C GLU A 119 10.70 0.79 27.76
N LEU A 120 10.84 2.10 27.50
CA LEU A 120 10.56 2.70 26.19
C LEU A 120 11.47 2.14 25.09
N THR A 121 12.73 1.86 25.41
CA THR A 121 13.71 1.33 24.44
C THR A 121 13.36 -0.11 24.08
N GLU A 122 13.02 -0.94 25.07
CA GLU A 122 12.55 -2.31 24.82
C GLU A 122 11.23 -2.37 24.05
N ARG A 123 10.25 -1.53 24.39
CA ARG A 123 8.96 -1.47 23.68
C ARG A 123 9.14 -0.99 22.24
N LYS A 124 10.00 0.01 22.00
CA LYS A 124 10.34 0.45 20.64
C LYS A 124 10.99 -0.67 19.84
N LEU A 125 11.97 -1.38 20.42
CA LEU A 125 12.62 -2.53 19.79
C LEU A 125 11.60 -3.62 19.43
N LYS A 126 10.70 -3.99 20.35
CA LYS A 126 9.63 -4.96 20.07
C LYS A 126 8.66 -4.48 19.00
N SER A 127 8.23 -3.21 19.03
CA SER A 127 7.32 -2.66 18.02
C SER A 127 7.95 -2.56 16.63
N ASN A 128 9.24 -2.22 16.57
CA ASN A 128 10.01 -2.20 15.34
C ASN A 128 10.19 -3.60 14.78
N LEU A 129 10.46 -4.60 15.63
CA LEU A 129 10.50 -6.01 15.23
C LEU A 129 9.16 -6.47 14.66
N VAL A 130 8.04 -6.18 15.35
CA VAL A 130 6.69 -6.58 14.89
C VAL A 130 6.32 -5.87 13.58
N GLY A 131 6.63 -4.57 13.46
CA GLY A 131 6.46 -3.82 12.22
C GLY A 131 7.29 -4.39 11.07
N GLN A 132 8.53 -4.79 11.34
CA GLN A 132 9.43 -5.41 10.37
C GLN A 132 8.97 -6.82 9.96
N VAL A 133 8.45 -7.63 10.88
CA VAL A 133 7.89 -8.95 10.59
C VAL A 133 6.61 -8.83 9.75
N ASN A 134 5.74 -7.86 10.05
CA ASN A 134 4.51 -7.64 9.30
C ASN A 134 4.76 -7.06 7.90
N SER A 135 5.75 -6.20 7.74
CA SER A 135 6.14 -5.72 6.41
C SER A 135 6.78 -6.85 5.58
N HIS A 136 7.61 -7.69 6.21
CA HIS A 136 8.23 -8.82 5.53
C HIS A 136 7.18 -9.88 5.13
N SER A 137 6.20 -10.16 5.98
CA SER A 137 5.12 -11.10 5.64
C SER A 137 4.23 -10.58 4.50
N ALA A 138 3.91 -9.28 4.48
CA ALA A 138 3.18 -8.65 3.39
C ALA A 138 3.96 -8.74 2.05
N GLN A 139 5.27 -8.50 2.08
CA GLN A 139 6.15 -8.63 0.92
C GLN A 139 6.20 -10.07 0.38
N VAL A 140 6.32 -11.07 1.28
CA VAL A 140 6.30 -12.49 0.90
C VAL A 140 4.97 -12.89 0.27
N ILE A 141 3.84 -12.43 0.82
CA ILE A 141 2.50 -12.68 0.26
C ILE A 141 2.36 -12.06 -1.14
N GLN A 142 2.86 -10.83 -1.32
CA GLN A 142 2.82 -10.15 -2.61
C GLN A 142 3.69 -10.86 -3.65
N LEU A 143 4.88 -11.33 -3.26
CA LEU A 143 5.75 -12.14 -4.10
C LEU A 143 5.08 -13.44 -4.54
N ALA A 144 4.48 -14.18 -3.60
CA ALA A 144 3.78 -15.42 -3.90
C ALA A 144 2.62 -15.22 -4.89
N LYS A 145 1.87 -14.11 -4.75
CA LYS A 145 0.81 -13.73 -5.70
C LYS A 145 1.39 -13.41 -7.09
N GLY A 146 2.51 -12.70 -7.15
CA GLY A 146 3.19 -12.39 -8.42
C GLY A 146 3.70 -13.64 -9.14
N VAL A 147 4.34 -14.57 -8.41
CA VAL A 147 4.81 -15.85 -8.95
C VAL A 147 3.64 -16.70 -9.48
N GLU A 148 2.55 -16.80 -8.71
CA GLU A 148 1.35 -17.54 -9.14
C GLU A 148 0.71 -16.94 -10.39
N LEU A 149 0.67 -15.61 -10.47
CA LEU A 149 0.15 -14.91 -11.63
C LEU A 149 1.04 -15.15 -12.87
N ALA A 150 2.37 -15.01 -12.73
CA ALA A 150 3.33 -15.31 -13.78
C ALA A 150 3.19 -16.76 -14.30
N ARG A 151 3.07 -17.73 -13.37
CA ARG A 151 2.84 -19.14 -13.69
C ARG A 151 1.57 -19.35 -14.52
N ARG A 152 0.45 -18.72 -14.13
CA ARG A 152 -0.83 -18.84 -14.88
C ARG A 152 -0.70 -18.31 -16.30
N VAL A 153 -0.06 -17.16 -16.44
CA VAL A 153 0.14 -16.48 -17.71
C VAL A 153 1.03 -17.32 -18.63
N ILE A 154 2.19 -17.76 -18.15
CA ILE A 154 3.09 -18.63 -18.90
C ILE A 154 2.37 -19.91 -19.35
N ASN A 155 1.58 -20.53 -18.47
CA ASN A 155 0.79 -21.70 -18.82
C ASN A 155 -0.25 -21.43 -19.92
N ILE A 156 -0.93 -20.27 -19.88
CA ILE A 156 -1.85 -19.87 -20.95
C ILE A 156 -1.10 -19.71 -22.26
N PHE A 157 0.07 -19.07 -22.24
CA PHE A 157 0.91 -18.89 -23.43
C PHE A 157 1.31 -20.23 -24.02
N ILE A 158 1.91 -21.12 -23.23
CA ILE A 158 2.31 -22.46 -23.68
C ILE A 158 1.13 -23.20 -24.31
N LYS A 159 -0.06 -23.15 -23.68
CA LYS A 159 -1.27 -23.82 -24.19
C LYS A 159 -1.86 -23.18 -25.46
N ARG A 160 -1.63 -21.89 -25.68
CA ARG A 160 -2.26 -21.11 -26.77
C ARG A 160 -1.26 -20.56 -27.77
N HIS A 161 0.02 -20.91 -27.67
CA HIS A 161 1.13 -20.32 -28.43
C HIS A 161 0.89 -20.38 -29.94
N HIS A 162 0.28 -21.45 -30.46
CA HIS A 162 -0.06 -21.61 -31.87
C HIS A 162 -1.07 -20.59 -32.42
N ARG A 163 -1.82 -19.91 -31.55
CA ARG A 163 -2.81 -18.87 -31.90
C ARG A 163 -2.29 -17.46 -31.66
N ILE A 164 -1.12 -17.31 -31.06
CA ILE A 164 -0.56 -16.02 -30.68
C ILE A 164 0.59 -15.73 -31.65
N PRO A 165 0.56 -14.65 -32.44
CA PRO A 165 1.66 -14.28 -33.31
C PRO A 165 2.84 -13.81 -32.45
N TYR A 166 3.90 -14.60 -32.40
CA TYR A 166 5.12 -14.27 -31.67
C TYR A 166 6.33 -14.80 -32.43
N GLN A 167 7.47 -14.20 -32.15
CA GLN A 167 8.78 -14.71 -32.52
C GLN A 167 9.73 -14.49 -31.33
N PHE A 168 10.65 -15.41 -31.08
CA PHE A 168 11.70 -15.17 -30.10
C PHE A 168 13.07 -15.61 -30.60
N THR A 169 14.08 -14.98 -30.03
CA THR A 169 15.49 -15.37 -30.18
C THR A 169 16.12 -15.52 -28.80
N ILE A 170 16.95 -16.53 -28.60
CA ILE A 170 17.72 -16.70 -27.37
C ILE A 170 19.15 -16.27 -27.63
N LYS A 171 19.67 -15.31 -26.85
CA LYS A 171 21.05 -14.82 -26.96
C LYS A 171 21.55 -14.42 -25.58
N ASN A 172 22.78 -14.83 -25.24
CA ASN A 172 23.47 -14.45 -24.00
C ASN A 172 22.63 -14.70 -22.73
N GLU A 173 21.97 -15.86 -22.64
CA GLU A 173 21.09 -16.23 -21.51
C GLU A 173 19.82 -15.38 -21.38
N TYR A 174 19.46 -14.61 -22.41
CA TYR A 174 18.19 -13.91 -22.50
C TYR A 174 17.34 -14.45 -23.64
N MET A 175 16.04 -14.55 -23.41
CA MET A 175 15.02 -14.70 -24.44
C MET A 175 14.48 -13.32 -24.81
N TYR A 176 14.56 -12.99 -26.09
CA TYR A 176 14.00 -11.77 -26.68
C TYR A 176 12.70 -12.17 -27.37
N LEU A 177 11.57 -12.00 -26.67
CA LEU A 177 10.25 -12.39 -27.12
C LEU A 177 9.52 -11.22 -27.77
N ARG A 178 9.21 -11.33 -29.06
CA ARG A 178 8.63 -10.30 -29.91
C ARG A 178 7.17 -10.59 -30.26
N PHE A 179 6.37 -9.54 -30.31
CA PHE A 179 4.97 -9.54 -30.74
C PHE A 179 4.71 -8.42 -31.75
N PRO A 180 3.79 -8.60 -32.72
CA PRO A 180 3.31 -7.49 -33.55
C PRO A 180 2.54 -6.47 -32.71
N GLN A 181 2.72 -5.18 -32.98
CA GLN A 181 2.06 -4.10 -32.26
C GLN A 181 0.51 -4.18 -32.35
N SER A 182 -0.02 -4.72 -33.44
CA SER A 182 -1.47 -4.96 -33.62
C SER A 182 -2.07 -5.97 -32.62
N TYR A 183 -1.23 -6.83 -32.02
CA TYR A 183 -1.62 -7.74 -30.95
C TYR A 183 -1.58 -7.08 -29.55
N MET A 184 -1.21 -5.79 -29.45
CA MET A 184 -1.21 -5.01 -28.20
C MET A 184 -2.61 -4.80 -27.58
N ARG A 185 -3.74 -5.10 -28.25
CA ARG A 185 -5.03 -5.10 -27.52
C ARG A 185 -5.12 -6.20 -26.45
N ILE A 186 -4.25 -7.20 -26.51
CA ILE A 186 -4.10 -8.26 -25.48
C ILE A 186 -3.06 -7.87 -24.39
N LYS A 187 -2.45 -6.67 -24.49
CA LYS A 187 -1.44 -6.10 -23.58
C LYS A 187 -1.89 -6.06 -22.11
N GLY A 188 -3.17 -5.72 -21.86
CA GLY A 188 -3.66 -5.48 -20.51
C GLY A 188 -3.70 -6.72 -19.62
N TYR A 189 -3.95 -7.91 -20.17
CA TYR A 189 -4.18 -9.12 -19.37
C TYR A 189 -3.00 -10.08 -19.28
N PHE A 190 -2.11 -10.06 -20.28
CA PHE A 190 -1.04 -11.04 -20.41
C PHE A 190 0.31 -10.50 -19.89
N LEU A 191 0.56 -9.18 -19.98
CA LEU A 191 1.89 -8.62 -19.74
C LEU A 191 1.96 -7.62 -18.59
N GLU A 192 0.85 -7.01 -18.16
CA GLU A 192 0.77 -6.33 -16.84
C GLU A 192 0.89 -7.33 -15.68
N SER A 193 0.67 -8.61 -15.95
CA SER A 193 0.83 -9.73 -15.01
C SER A 193 2.26 -10.28 -14.93
N LEU A 194 3.11 -9.95 -15.90
CA LEU A 194 4.51 -10.36 -15.98
C LEU A 194 5.45 -9.16 -15.71
N ALA A 195 5.08 -7.96 -16.15
CA ALA A 195 5.66 -6.73 -15.67
C ALA A 195 5.20 -6.54 -14.22
N PHE A 196 6.12 -6.75 -13.27
CA PHE A 196 5.92 -6.51 -11.83
C PHE A 196 5.73 -5.02 -11.49
N ASP A 197 5.10 -4.23 -12.36
CA ASP A 197 5.12 -2.79 -12.25
C ASP A 197 3.83 -2.13 -12.77
N ARG A 198 2.87 -2.02 -11.84
CA ARG A 198 1.87 -0.92 -11.77
C ARG A 198 1.46 -0.63 -10.34
N ASN A 199 2.43 -0.66 -9.43
CA ASN A 199 2.31 0.05 -8.16
C ASN A 199 3.73 0.44 -7.72
N PRO A 200 4.04 1.74 -7.45
CA PRO A 200 5.36 2.19 -7.03
C PRO A 200 5.82 1.66 -5.64
N THR A 201 5.17 0.62 -5.12
CA THR A 201 5.54 -0.10 -3.89
C THR A 201 5.85 -1.58 -4.14
N LEU A 202 6.19 -1.94 -5.37
CA LEU A 202 7.33 -2.85 -5.62
C LEU A 202 8.63 -2.03 -5.71
N GLY A 203 8.70 -0.93 -4.96
CA GLY A 203 9.95 -0.35 -4.53
C GLY A 203 10.76 -1.46 -3.88
N SER A 204 11.82 -1.86 -4.56
CA SER A 204 12.95 -2.56 -3.99
C SER A 204 12.62 -3.87 -3.26
N PHE A 205 12.91 -5.00 -3.91
CA PHE A 205 13.73 -5.97 -3.18
C PHE A 205 15.08 -5.28 -2.89
N SER A 206 15.13 -4.47 -1.84
CA SER A 206 16.38 -4.08 -1.22
C SER A 206 16.56 -5.00 -0.02
N PHE A 207 17.23 -6.12 -0.24
CA PHE A 207 18.19 -6.54 0.76
C PHE A 207 19.35 -5.54 0.67
N LYS A 208 19.18 -4.32 1.22
CA LYS A 208 20.15 -3.21 1.14
C LYS A 208 21.07 -3.28 -0.08
N GLY A 209 20.53 -2.84 -1.22
CA GLY A 209 21.21 -2.83 -2.52
C GLY A 209 20.58 -3.83 -3.49
N ARG A 210 20.47 -3.43 -4.76
CA ARG A 210 20.25 -4.31 -5.93
C ARG A 210 18.80 -4.73 -6.23
N SER A 211 18.07 -3.87 -6.94
CA SER A 211 16.77 -4.18 -7.57
C SER A 211 16.93 -5.08 -8.80
N VAL A 212 16.21 -6.21 -8.84
CA VAL A 212 16.21 -7.17 -9.97
C VAL A 212 15.03 -6.89 -10.90
N HIS A 213 15.30 -6.45 -12.12
CA HIS A 213 14.28 -6.26 -13.16
C HIS A 213 14.08 -7.56 -13.95
N TYR A 214 12.95 -8.23 -13.79
CA TYR A 214 12.67 -9.52 -14.41
C TYR A 214 12.32 -9.44 -15.90
N LEU A 215 11.82 -8.30 -16.37
CA LEU A 215 11.37 -8.09 -17.74
C LEU A 215 11.65 -6.64 -18.13
N CYS A 216 12.37 -6.43 -19.21
CA CYS A 216 12.49 -5.13 -19.85
C CYS A 216 11.77 -5.19 -21.19
N GLY A 217 10.82 -4.28 -21.40
CA GLY A 217 10.05 -4.20 -22.64
C GLY A 217 10.47 -2.98 -23.45
N MET A 218 10.72 -3.17 -24.74
CA MET A 218 10.96 -2.08 -25.70
C MET A 218 10.06 -2.29 -26.91
N GLY A 219 9.67 -1.22 -27.59
CA GLY A 219 8.87 -1.37 -28.79
C GLY A 219 8.89 -0.13 -29.66
N ASP A 220 8.57 -0.32 -30.93
CA ASP A 220 8.39 0.74 -31.92
C ASP A 220 6.94 0.75 -32.45
N SER A 221 6.73 1.31 -33.64
CA SER A 221 5.40 1.36 -34.25
C SER A 221 4.86 -0.01 -34.69
N ASN A 222 5.74 -1.01 -34.87
CA ASN A 222 5.43 -2.28 -35.53
C ASN A 222 5.65 -3.50 -34.64
N VAL A 223 6.66 -3.47 -33.77
CA VAL A 223 7.08 -4.61 -32.94
C VAL A 223 7.25 -4.20 -31.49
N PHE A 224 6.83 -5.09 -30.60
CA PHE A 224 7.16 -5.02 -29.17
C PHE A 224 8.05 -6.21 -28.81
N GLU A 225 9.18 -5.96 -28.14
CA GLU A 225 10.13 -6.96 -27.65
C GLU A 225 10.21 -6.95 -26.12
N TYR A 226 10.13 -8.14 -25.53
CA TYR A 226 10.44 -8.39 -24.12
C TYR A 226 11.77 -9.11 -24.00
N LYS A 227 12.67 -8.56 -23.20
CA LYS A 227 13.91 -9.22 -22.76
C LYS A 227 13.64 -9.96 -21.45
N ILE A 228 13.73 -11.29 -21.50
CA ILE A 228 13.49 -12.21 -20.38
C ILE A 228 14.80 -12.89 -20.00
N PRO A 229 15.31 -12.75 -18.77
CA PRO A 229 16.46 -13.51 -18.30
C PRO A 229 16.09 -14.99 -18.15
N LEU A 230 16.84 -15.87 -18.80
CA LEU A 230 16.78 -17.32 -18.58
C LEU A 230 17.70 -17.74 -17.43
N LYS A 231 18.64 -16.87 -17.06
CA LYS A 231 19.39 -16.88 -15.80
C LYS A 231 19.43 -15.46 -15.20
N LEU A 232 19.15 -15.38 -13.92
CA LEU A 232 19.22 -14.20 -13.06
C LEU A 232 20.64 -14.07 -12.53
N THR A 233 21.34 -13.10 -13.10
CA THR A 233 22.62 -12.63 -12.60
C THR A 233 22.37 -11.49 -11.62
N ASP A 234 23.11 -11.46 -10.52
CA ASP A 234 23.22 -10.28 -9.70
C ASP A 234 23.89 -9.13 -10.49
N ILE A 235 23.88 -7.91 -9.96
CA ILE A 235 24.38 -6.69 -10.62
C ILE A 235 25.85 -6.82 -11.05
N ASP A 236 26.61 -7.70 -10.41
CA ASP A 236 28.02 -7.97 -10.74
C ASP A 236 28.22 -9.06 -11.80
N GLY A 237 27.14 -9.57 -12.42
CA GLY A 237 27.19 -10.66 -13.40
C GLY A 237 27.36 -12.06 -12.79
N ALA A 238 27.44 -12.17 -11.46
CA ALA A 238 27.47 -13.45 -10.75
C ALA A 238 26.07 -14.08 -10.73
N ILE A 239 25.95 -15.38 -10.98
CA ILE A 239 24.69 -16.11 -10.84
C ILE A 239 24.23 -16.00 -9.39
N SER A 240 23.05 -15.43 -9.18
CA SER A 240 22.48 -15.25 -7.85
C SER A 240 21.82 -16.56 -7.41
N ASP A 241 22.41 -17.36 -6.52
CA ASP A 241 21.76 -18.58 -6.01
C ASP A 241 20.72 -18.24 -4.93
N THR A 242 19.64 -17.55 -5.32
CA THR A 242 18.53 -17.24 -4.41
C THR A 242 17.42 -18.29 -4.52
N PRO A 243 16.70 -18.61 -3.44
CA PRO A 243 15.54 -19.51 -3.49
C PRO A 243 14.43 -19.04 -4.46
N LEU A 244 14.40 -17.76 -4.81
CA LEU A 244 13.46 -17.21 -5.79
C LEU A 244 13.77 -17.70 -7.21
N ASN A 245 15.04 -17.95 -7.52
CA ASN A 245 15.48 -18.48 -8.79
C ASN A 245 14.97 -19.92 -8.99
N GLU A 246 14.99 -20.73 -7.93
CA GLU A 246 14.41 -22.08 -7.94
C GLU A 246 12.90 -22.07 -8.21
N LEU A 247 12.20 -20.99 -7.87
CA LEU A 247 10.77 -20.84 -8.16
C LEU A 247 10.49 -20.31 -9.58
N ILE A 248 11.32 -19.39 -10.08
CA ILE A 248 11.07 -18.71 -11.36
C ILE A 248 11.62 -19.49 -12.55
N TYR A 249 12.81 -20.10 -12.49
CA TYR A 249 13.38 -20.80 -13.65
C TYR A 249 12.52 -21.96 -14.16
N PRO A 250 11.94 -22.81 -13.30
CA PRO A 250 11.07 -23.88 -13.79
C PRO A 250 9.82 -23.35 -14.49
N LEU A 251 9.41 -22.11 -14.21
CA LEU A 251 8.31 -21.46 -14.93
C LEU A 251 8.73 -21.02 -16.33
N LEU A 252 9.97 -20.58 -16.50
CA LEU A 252 10.49 -20.07 -17.78
C LEU A 252 11.03 -21.18 -18.69
N GLU A 253 11.53 -22.28 -18.15
CA GLU A 253 12.10 -23.40 -18.90
C GLU A 253 11.20 -23.89 -20.05
N PRO A 254 9.87 -24.08 -19.87
CA PRO A 254 9.01 -24.54 -20.95
C PRO A 254 8.89 -23.56 -22.11
N LEU A 255 9.11 -22.25 -21.90
CA LEU A 255 9.10 -21.26 -22.97
C LEU A 255 10.23 -21.52 -23.98
N THR A 256 11.39 -22.00 -23.51
CA THR A 256 12.54 -22.33 -24.37
C THR A 256 12.29 -23.51 -25.30
N LYS A 257 11.28 -24.33 -24.99
CA LYS A 257 10.89 -25.51 -25.78
C LYS A 257 9.84 -25.20 -26.85
N LEU A 258 9.30 -23.97 -26.86
CA LEU A 258 8.34 -23.53 -27.88
C LEU A 258 9.05 -23.30 -29.22
N PRO A 259 8.33 -23.38 -30.36
CA PRO A 259 8.92 -23.01 -31.64
C PRO A 259 9.29 -21.52 -31.61
N SER A 260 10.49 -21.19 -32.13
CA SER A 260 11.03 -19.82 -32.15
C SER A 260 10.15 -18.83 -32.92
N LYS A 261 9.32 -19.32 -33.83
CA LYS A 261 8.31 -18.56 -34.55
C LYS A 261 6.96 -19.27 -34.44
N SER A 262 5.92 -18.52 -34.12
CA SER A 262 4.57 -19.07 -34.05
C SER A 262 3.96 -19.27 -35.44
N LYS A 263 3.07 -20.25 -35.57
CA LYS A 263 2.36 -20.54 -36.84
C LYS A 263 1.40 -19.42 -37.27
N SER A 264 0.93 -18.60 -36.32
CA SER A 264 0.00 -17.51 -36.62
C SER A 264 0.72 -16.22 -37.03
N LEU A 265 2.05 -16.18 -36.95
CA LEU A 265 2.85 -15.05 -37.38
C LEU A 265 3.15 -15.17 -38.89
N LYS A 266 2.61 -14.24 -39.68
CA LYS A 266 2.70 -14.25 -41.15
C LYS A 266 4.08 -13.87 -41.67
N GLU A 267 4.72 -12.89 -41.02
CA GLU A 267 5.98 -12.28 -41.44
C GLU A 267 6.95 -12.27 -40.25
N ASP A 268 8.26 -12.26 -40.52
CA ASP A 268 9.25 -12.20 -39.45
C ASP A 268 9.20 -10.84 -38.76
N LEU A 269 9.43 -10.85 -37.45
CA LEU A 269 9.49 -9.64 -36.62
C LEU A 269 10.96 -9.26 -36.43
N GLU A 270 11.33 -8.12 -37.02
CA GLU A 270 12.62 -7.49 -36.79
C GLU A 270 12.71 -6.96 -35.36
N ALA A 271 13.93 -6.91 -34.82
CA ALA A 271 14.16 -6.33 -33.50
C ALA A 271 13.85 -4.82 -33.57
N PRO A 272 13.10 -4.26 -32.60
CA PRO A 272 12.80 -2.84 -32.61
C PRO A 272 14.10 -2.05 -32.50
N GLU A 273 14.25 -1.00 -33.31
CA GLU A 273 15.40 -0.11 -33.17
C GLU A 273 15.35 0.60 -31.80
N PRO A 274 16.46 0.63 -31.05
CA PRO A 274 16.49 1.30 -29.76
C PRO A 274 16.26 2.80 -29.95
N LYS A 275 15.03 3.24 -29.71
CA LYS A 275 14.71 4.66 -29.58
C LYS A 275 15.23 5.10 -28.22
N PHE A 276 16.42 5.70 -28.22
CA PHE A 276 17.20 6.20 -27.07
C PHE A 276 18.07 5.15 -26.36
N GLY A 277 19.38 5.40 -26.40
CA GLY A 277 20.37 4.66 -25.64
C GLY A 277 20.24 4.97 -24.15
N PHE A 278 19.91 3.95 -23.37
CA PHE A 278 20.25 3.93 -21.95
C PHE A 278 21.64 3.30 -21.86
N MET A 279 22.65 4.14 -21.62
CA MET A 279 23.89 3.73 -20.96
C MET A 279 23.59 3.39 -19.51
#